data_AF-A0A2V9YIN3-F1
#
_entry.id   AF-A0A2V9YIN3-F1
#
_cell.length_a   1.000
_cell.length_b   1.000
_cell.length_c   1.000
_cell.angle_alpha   90.00
_cell.angle_beta   90.00
_cell.angle_gamma   90.00
#
_symmetry.space_group_name_H-M   'P 1'
#
loop_
_entity.id
_entity.type
_entity.pdbx_description
1 polymer ?
#
loop_
_entity_poly.entity_id
_entity_poly.type
_entity_poly.pdbx_seq_one_letter_code
_entity_poly.pdbx_strand_id
1 'polypeptide(L)'
;MPFNSNLIVTASQPMSKEDLKKKLIEQCQQRDLPYCYYVETFGPKLTPRLLYKIWSKDGHEELVRGAVFGELDMRALRSSVVAAGGDAYVDNRPTSVPHSIVAPSILFDELEVKRANQNKEKLPEYPAPAVK
;
A
#
# COMPACT_ATOMS: atom_id res chain seq x y z
N MET A 1 -28.59 -8.35 -8.19
CA MET A 1 -27.40 -7.48 -8.26
C MET A 1 -26.19 -8.41 -8.27
N PRO A 2 -25.31 -8.35 -9.28
CA PRO A 2 -24.12 -9.21 -9.32
C PRO A 2 -23.14 -8.82 -8.20
N PHE A 3 -22.55 -9.82 -7.54
CA PHE A 3 -21.52 -9.67 -6.52
C PHE A 3 -20.34 -10.59 -6.83
N ASN A 4 -19.14 -10.16 -6.46
CA ASN A 4 -17.93 -10.96 -6.61
C ASN A 4 -17.86 -11.94 -5.42
N SER A 5 -17.57 -13.22 -5.67
CA SER A 5 -17.32 -14.20 -4.60
C SER A 5 -15.85 -14.14 -4.17
N ASN A 6 -14.94 -14.51 -5.07
CA ASN A 6 -13.50 -14.37 -4.88
C ASN A 6 -12.88 -13.78 -6.14
N LEU A 7 -12.10 -12.71 -5.97
CA LEU A 7 -11.28 -12.15 -7.04
C LEU A 7 -9.83 -12.57 -6.81
N ILE A 8 -9.27 -13.32 -7.75
CA ILE A 8 -7.89 -13.81 -7.67
C ILE A 8 -7.10 -13.15 -8.79
N VAL A 9 -6.07 -12.40 -8.42
CA VAL A 9 -5.11 -11.78 -9.33
C VAL A 9 -3.82 -12.58 -9.27
N THR A 10 -3.25 -12.90 -10.43
CA THR A 10 -1.98 -13.63 -10.53
C THR A 10 -1.04 -12.92 -11.50
N ALA A 11 0.26 -13.07 -11.26
CA ALA A 11 1.29 -12.60 -12.18
C ALA A 11 1.54 -13.65 -13.28
N SER A 12 1.61 -13.23 -14.53
CA SER A 12 2.03 -14.10 -15.64
C SER A 12 3.53 -14.44 -15.57
N GLN A 13 4.33 -13.51 -15.03
CA GLN A 13 5.77 -13.65 -14.80
C GLN A 13 6.06 -13.30 -13.34
N PRO A 14 5.83 -14.23 -12.40
CA PRO A 14 5.98 -13.96 -10.97
C PRO A 14 7.44 -13.74 -10.57
N MET A 15 7.69 -12.70 -9.78
CA MET A 15 8.99 -12.45 -9.13
C MET A 15 8.95 -12.82 -7.64
N SER A 16 10.11 -13.11 -7.04
CA SER A 16 10.20 -13.25 -5.59
C SER A 16 10.05 -11.88 -4.90
N LYS A 17 9.69 -11.87 -3.62
CA LYS A 17 9.57 -10.62 -2.84
C LYS A 17 10.91 -9.90 -2.75
N GLU A 18 12.00 -10.66 -2.63
CA GLU A 18 13.37 -10.17 -2.60
C GLU A 18 13.75 -9.51 -3.92
N ASP A 19 13.41 -10.12 -5.05
CA ASP A 19 13.73 -9.58 -6.37
C ASP A 19 12.88 -8.35 -6.70
N LEU A 20 11.61 -8.32 -6.29
CA LEU A 20 10.78 -7.11 -6.38
C LEU A 20 11.37 -5.95 -5.57
N LYS A 21 11.84 -6.21 -4.34
CA LYS A 21 12.45 -5.19 -3.49
C LYS A 21 13.76 -4.67 -4.09
N LYS A 22 14.61 -5.54 -4.64
CA LYS A 22 15.82 -5.12 -5.38
C LYS A 22 15.45 -4.23 -6.56
N LYS A 23 14.48 -4.66 -7.38
CA LYS A 23 14.01 -3.89 -8.54
C LYS A 23 13.43 -2.52 -8.15
N LEU A 24 12.71 -2.44 -7.03
CA LEU A 24 12.21 -1.17 -6.47
C LEU A 24 13.37 -0.21 -6.16
N ILE A 25 14.40 -0.68 -5.46
CA ILE A 25 15.58 0.13 -5.09
C ILE A 25 16.33 0.58 -6.36
N GLU A 26 16.55 -0.34 -7.30
CA GLU A 26 17.18 -0.03 -8.60
C GLU A 26 16.41 1.06 -9.36
N GLN A 27 15.08 0.97 -9.44
CA GLN A 27 14.27 2.00 -10.10
C GLN A 27 14.37 3.36 -9.41
N CYS A 28 14.40 3.41 -8.08
CA CYS A 28 14.58 4.67 -7.37
C CYS A 28 15.97 5.27 -7.57
N GLN A 29 17.02 4.44 -7.60
CA GLN A 29 18.38 4.89 -7.91
C GLN A 29 18.48 5.44 -9.34
N GLN A 30 17.89 4.75 -10.32
CA GLN A 30 17.85 5.18 -11.72
C GLN A 30 17.15 6.54 -11.90
N ARG A 31 16.19 6.85 -11.03
CA ARG A 31 15.43 8.11 -11.04
C ARG A 31 16.01 9.20 -10.13
N ASP A 32 17.17 8.95 -9.53
CA ASP A 32 17.81 9.84 -8.55
C ASP A 32 16.87 10.25 -7.40
N LEU A 33 15.98 9.33 -6.99
CA LEU A 33 15.07 9.55 -5.87
C LEU A 33 15.78 9.22 -4.55
N PRO A 34 15.59 10.02 -3.48
CA PRO A 34 16.22 9.77 -2.19
C PRO A 34 15.68 8.51 -1.49
N TYR A 35 14.41 8.19 -1.73
CA TYR A 35 13.74 7.04 -1.14
C TYR A 35 12.56 6.58 -2.02
N CYS A 36 12.20 5.31 -1.88
CA CYS A 36 10.96 4.72 -2.37
C CYS A 36 9.97 4.51 -1.22
N TYR A 37 8.73 4.19 -1.56
CA TYR A 37 7.75 3.73 -0.58
C TYR A 37 7.48 2.23 -0.74
N TYR A 38 7.37 1.53 0.38
CA TYR A 38 6.95 0.14 0.45
C TYR A 38 5.80 -0.01 1.44
N VAL A 39 4.72 -0.66 1.00
CA VAL A 39 3.52 -0.90 1.79
C VAL A 39 3.39 -2.38 2.03
N GLU A 40 3.32 -2.77 3.30
CA GLU A 40 3.15 -4.18 3.64
C GLU A 40 1.67 -4.56 3.81
N THR A 41 0.88 -3.68 4.41
CA THR A 41 -0.56 -3.93 4.58
C THR A 41 -1.38 -2.65 4.48
N PHE A 42 -2.62 -2.81 4.01
CA PHE A 42 -3.63 -1.77 3.99
C PHE A 42 -4.65 -1.95 5.13
N GLY A 43 -5.18 -0.83 5.58
CA GLY A 43 -6.34 -0.74 6.44
C GLY A 43 -7.60 -0.36 5.65
N PRO A 44 -8.69 -0.02 6.35
CA PRO A 44 -9.92 0.45 5.73
C PRO A 44 -9.68 1.62 4.77
N LYS A 45 -10.46 1.70 3.69
CA LYS A 45 -10.35 2.78 2.69
C LYS A 45 -8.96 2.93 2.03
N LEU A 46 -8.21 1.84 1.90
CA LEU A 46 -6.87 1.82 1.27
C LEU A 46 -5.84 2.71 1.99
N THR A 47 -6.02 2.94 3.30
CA THR A 47 -5.01 3.63 4.11
C THR A 47 -3.88 2.67 4.46
N PRO A 48 -2.60 2.97 4.15
CA PRO A 48 -1.47 2.12 4.53
C PRO A 48 -1.39 1.97 6.05
N ARG A 49 -1.32 0.73 6.55
CA ARG A 49 -1.08 0.44 7.97
C ARG A 49 0.41 0.45 8.28
N LEU A 50 1.17 -0.25 7.45
CA LEU A 50 2.63 -0.35 7.52
C LEU A 50 3.20 0.23 6.23
N LEU A 51 3.68 1.46 6.31
CA LEU A 51 4.35 2.16 5.22
C LEU A 51 5.79 2.43 5.62
N TYR A 52 6.71 2.03 4.77
CA TYR A 52 8.14 2.24 4.95
C TYR A 52 8.68 3.13 3.84
N LYS A 53 9.57 4.05 4.20
CA LYS A 53 10.52 4.63 3.25
C LYS A 53 11.70 3.69 3.14
N ILE A 54 12.02 3.29 1.93
CA ILE A 54 13.25 2.55 1.62
C ILE A 54 14.21 3.52 1.00
N TRP A 55 15.31 3.81 1.67
CA TRP A 55 16.29 4.77 1.19
C TRP A 55 17.13 4.17 0.07
N SER A 56 17.32 4.93 -1.00
CA SER A 56 17.96 4.42 -2.23
C SER A 56 19.46 4.16 -2.07
N LYS A 57 20.13 4.80 -1.11
CA LYS A 57 21.58 4.71 -0.91
C LYS A 57 22.03 3.48 -0.12
N ASP A 58 21.29 3.12 0.91
CA ASP A 58 21.66 2.08 1.88
C ASP A 58 20.59 1.00 2.05
N GLY A 59 19.40 1.19 1.46
CA GLY A 59 18.28 0.27 1.57
C GLY A 59 17.62 0.24 2.94
N HIS A 60 17.92 1.21 3.82
CA HIS A 60 17.33 1.21 5.17
C HIS A 60 15.84 1.53 5.12
N GLU A 61 15.08 0.89 6.01
CA GLU A 61 13.64 1.02 6.09
C GLU A 61 13.27 1.92 7.27
N GLU A 62 12.59 3.02 6.98
CA GLU A 62 12.06 3.93 8.00
C GLU A 62 10.54 3.88 7.99
N LEU A 63 9.93 3.51 9.13
CA LEU A 63 8.47 3.46 9.24
C LEU A 63 7.89 4.88 9.26
N VAL A 64 6.99 5.16 8.33
CA VAL A 64 6.31 6.46 8.20
C VAL A 64 4.81 6.30 8.42
N ARG A 65 4.21 7.28 9.10
CA ARG A 65 2.78 7.30 9.41
C ARG A 65 2.07 8.42 8.65
N GLY A 66 0.77 8.22 8.42
CA GLY A 66 -0.11 9.28 7.91
C GLY A 66 0.13 9.63 6.44
N ALA A 67 0.29 8.62 5.59
CA ALA A 67 0.24 8.77 4.14
C ALA A 67 -1.04 8.15 3.59
N VAL A 68 -1.50 8.64 2.44
CA VAL A 68 -2.64 8.11 1.69
C VAL A 68 -2.23 8.10 0.22
N PHE A 69 -2.56 7.04 -0.52
CA PHE A 69 -2.32 7.03 -1.97
C PHE A 69 -3.43 7.78 -2.69
N GLY A 70 -3.04 8.79 -3.47
CA GLY A 70 -3.98 9.67 -4.15
C GLY A 70 -4.58 9.07 -5.43
N GLU A 71 -3.80 8.25 -6.14
CA GLU A 71 -4.10 7.82 -7.51
C GLU A 71 -4.00 6.30 -7.70
N LEU A 72 -4.37 5.51 -6.69
CA LEU A 72 -4.50 4.06 -6.88
C LEU A 72 -5.82 3.73 -7.59
N ASP A 73 -5.86 3.96 -8.90
CA ASP A 73 -7.04 3.76 -9.75
C ASP A 73 -6.77 2.75 -10.89
N MET A 74 -7.78 2.55 -11.76
CA MET A 74 -7.66 1.63 -12.91
C MET A 74 -6.58 2.06 -13.90
N ARG A 75 -6.27 3.36 -14.01
CA ARG A 75 -5.22 3.85 -14.89
C ARG A 75 -3.87 3.42 -14.34
N ALA A 76 -3.61 3.65 -13.04
CA ALA A 76 -2.39 3.19 -12.39
C ALA A 76 -2.19 1.68 -12.52
N LEU A 77 -3.25 0.88 -12.36
CA LEU A 77 -3.19 -0.58 -12.56
C LEU A 77 -2.84 -0.98 -13.99
N ARG A 78 -3.27 -0.21 -14.99
CA ARG A 78 -3.03 -0.51 -16.41
C ARG A 78 -1.67 -0.04 -16.91
N SER A 79 -1.25 1.17 -16.52
CA SER A 79 -0.08 1.84 -17.10
C SER A 79 1.15 1.85 -16.19
N SER A 80 0.96 1.72 -14.89
CA SER A 80 2.04 1.94 -13.92
C SER A 80 2.53 0.66 -13.27
N VAL A 81 1.94 -0.51 -13.55
CA VAL A 81 2.43 -1.80 -13.01
C VAL A 81 3.62 -2.30 -13.81
N VAL A 82 4.76 -2.47 -13.16
CA VAL A 82 6.04 -2.89 -13.79
C VAL A 82 6.34 -4.36 -13.55
N ALA A 83 6.00 -4.86 -12.36
CA ALA A 83 6.23 -6.24 -11.97
C ALA A 83 5.22 -6.66 -10.90
N ALA A 84 5.02 -7.97 -10.78
CA ALA A 84 4.17 -8.56 -9.76
C ALA A 84 4.83 -9.81 -9.17
N GLY A 85 4.52 -10.07 -7.91
CA GLY A 85 5.08 -11.15 -7.11
C GLY A 85 4.40 -12.48 -7.38
N GLY A 86 5.06 -13.56 -6.93
CA GLY A 86 4.45 -14.89 -6.81
C GLY A 86 3.78 -15.15 -5.46
N ASP A 87 3.84 -14.20 -4.54
CA ASP A 87 3.20 -14.29 -3.24
C ASP A 87 1.68 -14.06 -3.36
N ALA A 88 0.90 -14.63 -2.45
CA ALA A 88 -0.55 -14.45 -2.40
C ALA A 88 -0.94 -13.76 -1.10
N TYR A 89 -1.44 -12.54 -1.19
CA TYR A 89 -2.04 -11.82 -0.07
C TYR A 89 -3.56 -11.94 -0.12
N VAL A 90 -4.17 -12.40 0.98
CA VAL A 90 -5.61 -12.60 1.08
C VAL A 90 -6.22 -11.46 1.92
N ASP A 91 -7.09 -10.68 1.30
CA ASP A 91 -7.90 -9.63 1.93
C ASP A 91 -9.36 -10.08 2.00
N ASN A 92 -9.83 -10.40 3.22
CA ASN A 92 -11.20 -10.80 3.47
C ASN A 92 -12.07 -9.59 3.78
N ARG A 93 -13.18 -9.43 3.06
CA ARG A 93 -14.11 -8.31 3.21
C ARG A 93 -15.41 -8.77 3.86
N PRO A 94 -15.57 -8.61 5.19
CA PRO A 94 -16.79 -8.99 5.91
C PRO A 94 -17.90 -7.94 5.73
N THR A 95 -18.29 -7.70 4.48
CA THR A 95 -19.43 -6.83 4.15
C THR A 95 -20.73 -7.64 4.15
N SER A 96 -21.88 -6.99 3.85
CA SER A 96 -23.18 -7.68 3.73
C SER A 96 -23.17 -8.88 2.78
N VAL A 97 -22.31 -8.84 1.75
CA VAL A 97 -21.96 -9.99 0.92
C VAL A 97 -20.47 -10.27 1.14
N PRO A 98 -20.13 -11.27 1.96
CA PRO A 98 -18.74 -11.64 2.22
C PRO A 98 -18.04 -12.04 0.91
N HIS A 99 -16.85 -11.51 0.70
CA HIS A 99 -16.01 -11.84 -0.45
C HIS A 99 -14.53 -11.69 -0.08
N SER A 100 -13.66 -12.31 -0.87
CA SER A 100 -12.22 -12.22 -0.68
C SER A 100 -11.51 -11.75 -1.94
N ILE A 101 -10.42 -11.01 -1.75
CA ILE A 101 -9.52 -10.59 -2.81
C ILE A 101 -8.16 -11.22 -2.53
N VAL A 102 -7.64 -11.96 -3.51
CA VAL A 102 -6.29 -12.49 -3.49
C VAL A 102 -5.46 -11.70 -4.49
N ALA A 103 -4.41 -11.03 -4.02
CA ALA A 103 -3.53 -10.22 -4.85
C ALA A 103 -2.07 -10.47 -4.51
N PRO A 104 -1.16 -10.44 -5.50
CA PRO A 104 0.27 -10.54 -5.24
C PRO A 104 0.85 -9.21 -4.76
N SER A 105 2.12 -9.22 -4.36
CA SER A 105 2.89 -7.98 -4.26
C SER A 105 2.99 -7.32 -5.64
N ILE A 106 2.76 -6.01 -5.74
CA ILE A 106 2.78 -5.29 -7.03
C ILE A 106 3.78 -4.15 -6.94
N LEU A 107 4.66 -4.06 -7.94
CA LEU A 107 5.59 -2.95 -8.12
C LEU A 107 5.01 -1.94 -9.09
N PHE A 108 4.78 -0.72 -8.60
CA PHE A 108 4.38 0.41 -9.42
C PHE A 108 5.60 1.25 -9.81
N ASP A 109 5.58 1.75 -11.05
CA ASP A 109 6.57 2.67 -11.59
C ASP A 109 6.46 4.06 -10.94
N GLU A 110 5.22 4.54 -10.84
CA GLU A 110 4.87 5.82 -10.26
C GLU A 110 3.52 5.70 -9.56
N LEU A 111 3.44 6.26 -8.36
CA LEU A 111 2.19 6.37 -7.61
C LEU A 111 2.23 7.61 -6.71
N GLU A 112 1.18 8.43 -6.76
CA GLU A 112 1.10 9.64 -5.96
C GLU A 112 0.84 9.31 -4.47
N VAL A 113 1.69 9.86 -3.60
CA VAL A 113 1.53 9.77 -2.14
C VAL A 113 1.14 11.12 -1.57
N LYS A 114 -0.06 11.19 -1.00
CA LYS A 114 -0.58 12.37 -0.29
C LYS A 114 -0.32 12.22 1.21
N ARG A 115 -0.02 13.34 1.86
CA ARG A 115 -0.05 13.39 3.32
C ARG A 115 -1.49 13.23 3.79
N ALA A 116 -1.72 12.36 4.77
CA ALA A 116 -3.01 12.28 5.44
C ALA A 116 -3.27 13.61 6.15
N ASN A 117 -4.10 14.46 5.56
CA ASN A 117 -4.64 15.66 6.21
C ASN A 117 -5.74 15.24 7.19
N GLN A 118 -5.41 14.40 8.16
CA GLN A 118 -6.23 14.33 9.37
C GLN A 118 -5.92 15.62 10.12
N ASN A 119 -6.86 16.58 10.07
CA ASN A 119 -6.93 17.64 11.06
C ASN A 119 -6.70 16.97 12.41
N LYS A 120 -5.69 17.42 13.17
CA LYS A 120 -5.54 17.00 14.56
C LYS A 120 -6.92 17.21 15.18
N GLU A 121 -7.62 16.12 15.54
CA GLU A 121 -8.88 16.25 16.26
C GLU A 121 -8.58 17.18 17.43
N LYS A 122 -9.28 18.31 17.49
CA LYS A 122 -9.15 19.20 18.63
C LYS A 122 -9.45 18.35 19.85
N LEU A 123 -8.64 18.55 20.90
CA LEU A 123 -8.94 17.93 22.19
C LEU A 123 -10.42 18.19 22.51
N PRO A 124 -11.15 17.19 23.03
CA PRO A 124 -12.51 17.40 23.49
C PRO A 124 -12.57 18.65 24.37
N GLU A 125 -13.58 19.50 24.18
CA GLU A 125 -13.74 20.72 25.00
C GLU A 125 -13.86 20.40 26.49
N TYR A 126 -14.27 19.18 26.81
CA TYR A 126 -14.46 18.70 28.16
C TYR A 126 -13.30 17.80 28.61
N PRO A 127 -12.83 17.94 29.86
CA PRO A 127 -11.90 16.99 30.45
C PRO A 127 -12.54 15.60 30.56
N ALA A 128 -11.71 14.56 30.68
CA ALA A 128 -12.19 13.21 30.92
C ALA A 128 -13.12 13.19 32.16
N PRO A 129 -14.26 12.48 32.11
CA PRO A 129 -15.16 12.40 33.25
C PRO A 129 -14.44 11.81 34.48
N ALA A 130 -14.83 12.26 35.67
CA ALA A 130 -14.25 11.76 36.91
C ALA A 130 -14.42 10.24 37.01
N VAL A 131 -13.31 9.53 37.25
CA VAL A 131 -13.32 8.09 37.51
C VAL A 131 -14.07 7.87 38.83
N LYS A 132 -15.09 7.02 38.81
CA LYS A 132 -15.85 6.61 40.00
C LYS A 132 -15.17 5.43 40.69
#